data_AF-A0AAE4T0B4-F1
#
_entry.id   AF-A0AAE4T0B4-F1
#
_cell.length_a   1.000
_cell.length_b   1.000
_cell.length_c   1.000
_cell.angle_alpha   90.00
_cell.angle_beta   90.00
_cell.angle_gamma   90.00
#
_symmetry.space_group_name_H-M   'P 1'
#
loop_
_entity.id
_entity.type
_entity.pdbx_description
1 polymer ?
#
loop_
_entity_poly.entity_id
_entity_poly.type
_entity_poly.pdbx_seq_one_letter_code
_entity_poly.pdbx_strand_id
1 'polypeptide(L)' 'MRCKFCDRPAFIKLHYPKMYLCEEHFKEYFERKVKRTIERYGMLKPDDKVLVVVSGGKDSAVTAHVLKKFGYNIECLH' A
#
# COMPACT_ATOMS: atom_id res chain seq x y z
N MET A 1 -2.15 22.70 7.58
CA MET A 1 -0.89 22.00 7.93
C MET A 1 -0.27 21.46 6.64
N ARG A 2 1.08 21.45 6.54
CA ARG A 2 1.81 21.01 5.33
C ARG A 2 2.32 19.58 5.46
N CYS A 3 2.63 18.95 4.33
CA CYS A 3 3.29 17.65 4.30
C CYS A 3 4.67 17.71 4.97
N LYS A 4 5.06 16.63 5.66
CA LYS A 4 6.37 16.49 6.29
C LYS A 4 7.54 16.51 5.27
N PHE A 5 7.28 16.11 4.02
CA PHE A 5 8.30 15.92 2.99
C PHE A 5 8.26 16.96 1.86
N CYS A 6 7.25 17.83 1.81
CA CYS A 6 7.15 18.90 0.80
C CYS A 6 6.17 20.00 1.23
N ASP A 7 6.06 21.06 0.42
CA ASP A 7 5.19 22.21 0.72
C ASP A 7 3.70 22.03 0.43
N ARG A 8 3.29 20.86 -0.10
CA ARG A 8 1.88 20.58 -0.41
C ARG A 8 1.01 20.50 0.85
N PRO A 9 -0.30 20.84 0.76
CA PRO A 9 -1.22 20.70 1.88
C PRO A 9 -1.30 19.23 2.34
N ALA A 10 -1.46 19.04 3.65
CA ALA A 10 -1.62 17.71 4.22
C ALA A 10 -2.98 17.11 3.83
N PHE A 11 -2.95 15.91 3.26
CA PHE A 11 -4.11 15.07 2.97
C PHE A 11 -4.53 14.27 4.20
N ILE A 12 -3.56 13.75 4.96
CA ILE A 12 -3.82 12.92 6.13
C ILE A 12 -2.83 13.20 7.27
N LYS A 13 -3.31 13.00 8.50
CA LYS A 13 -2.49 12.93 9.72
C LYS A 13 -2.35 11.48 10.14
N LEU A 14 -1.14 10.94 10.06
CA LEU A 14 -0.81 9.67 10.70
C LEU A 14 -0.65 9.88 12.20
N HIS A 15 -1.21 8.97 13.00
CA HIS A 15 -1.08 8.99 14.45
C HIS A 15 0.16 8.21 14.92
N TYR A 16 0.56 7.16 14.19
CA TYR A 16 1.72 6.36 14.50
C TYR A 16 2.53 5.99 13.24
N PRO A 17 3.79 6.46 13.12
CA PRO A 17 4.36 7.60 13.86
C PRO A 17 3.64 8.91 13.48
N LYS A 18 3.61 9.88 14.40
CA LYS A 18 2.85 11.13 14.22
C LYS A 18 3.46 11.98 13.08
N MET A 19 2.76 12.13 11.97
CA MET A 19 3.17 13.00 10.85
C MET A 19 2.01 13.40 9.93
N TYR A 20 2.21 14.46 9.16
CA TYR A 20 1.24 14.94 8.16
C TYR A 20 1.78 14.67 6.75
N LEU A 21 0.98 14.08 5.88
CA LEU A 21 1.39 13.71 4.52
C LEU A 21 0.44 14.30 3.49
N CYS A 22 0.98 14.80 2.38
CA CYS A 22 0.17 15.04 1.18
C CYS A 22 -0.20 13.69 0.54
N GLU A 23 -1.09 13.72 -0.45
CA GLU A 23 -1.61 12.52 -1.10
C GLU A 23 -0.50 11.61 -1.65
N GLU A 24 0.48 12.16 -2.37
CA GLU A 24 1.56 11.39 -2.98
C GLU A 24 2.48 10.73 -1.94
N HIS A 25 2.90 11.47 -0.91
CA HIS A 25 3.74 10.91 0.13
C HIS A 25 2.97 9.94 1.04
N PHE A 26 1.64 10.05 1.13
CA PHE A 26 0.81 9.04 1.78
C PHE A 26 0.77 7.74 0.98
N LYS A 27 0.55 7.81 -0.34
CA LYS A 27 0.62 6.62 -1.23
C LYS A 27 1.96 5.91 -1.10
N GLU A 28 3.07 6.65 -1.21
CA GLU A 28 4.42 6.11 -1.04
C GLU A 28 4.63 5.49 0.36
N TYR A 29 4.19 6.17 1.42
CA TYR A 29 4.27 5.64 2.77
C TYR A 29 3.49 4.34 2.93
N PHE A 30 2.25 4.30 2.43
CA PHE A 30 1.38 3.13 2.53
C PHE A 30 1.97 1.94 1.76
N GLU A 31 2.37 2.16 0.52
CA GLU A 31 3.03 1.16 -0.32
C GLU A 31 4.29 0.60 0.35
N ARG A 32 5.18 1.48 0.84
CA ARG A 32 6.37 1.04 1.58
C ARG A 32 6.04 0.23 2.83
N LYS A 33 4.95 0.56 3.53
CA LYS A 33 4.50 -0.19 4.71
C LYS A 33 3.99 -1.59 4.34
N VAL A 34 3.25 -1.73 3.24
CA VAL A 34 2.82 -3.04 2.72
C VAL A 34 4.02 -3.88 2.30
N LYS A 35 4.94 -3.31 1.50
CA LYS A 35 6.15 -4.01 1.05
C LYS A 35 7.00 -4.52 2.22
N ARG A 36 7.24 -3.67 3.24
CA ARG A 36 7.94 -4.06 4.47
C ARG A 36 7.24 -5.19 5.24
N THR A 37 5.92 -5.25 5.19
CA THR A 37 5.17 -6.32 5.85
C THR A 37 5.40 -7.65 5.15
N ILE A 38 5.33 -7.66 3.81
CA ILE A 38 5.61 -8.84 2.99
C ILE A 38 7.03 -9.35 3.24
N GLU A 39 8.02 -8.46 3.20
CA GLU A 39 9.44 -8.78 3.44
C GLU A 39 9.68 -9.31 4.87
N ARG A 40 9.13 -8.64 5.88
CA ARG A 40 9.34 -8.98 7.30
C ARG A 40 8.87 -10.40 7.63
N TYR A 41 7.77 -10.84 7.03
CA TYR A 41 7.17 -12.14 7.32
C TYR A 41 7.41 -13.17 6.21
N GLY A 42 8.18 -12.83 5.16
CA GLY A 42 8.41 -13.71 4.02
C GLY A 42 7.14 -14.19 3.35
N MET A 43 6.13 -13.31 3.21
CA MET A 43 4.77 -13.72 2.81
C MET A 43 4.68 -14.15 1.35
N LEU A 44 5.42 -13.49 0.46
CA LEU A 44 5.37 -13.67 -0.99
C LEU A 44 6.77 -13.53 -1.59
N LYS A 45 7.04 -14.27 -2.66
CA LYS A 45 8.24 -14.14 -3.50
C LYS A 45 7.88 -13.47 -4.83
N PRO A 46 8.84 -12.80 -5.51
CA PRO A 46 8.58 -12.10 -6.78
C PRO A 46 7.95 -12.98 -7.87
N ASP A 47 8.29 -14.27 -7.90
CA ASP A 47 7.85 -15.20 -8.94
C ASP A 47 6.59 -15.99 -8.58
N ASP A 48 6.01 -15.75 -7.39
CA ASP A 48 4.80 -16.44 -6.95
C ASP A 48 3.60 -16.05 -7.82
N LYS A 49 2.77 -17.04 -8.17
CA LYS A 49 1.42 -16.79 -8.69
C LYS A 49 0.46 -16.61 -7.51
N VAL A 50 -0.05 -15.40 -7.33
CA VAL A 50 -0.85 -15.01 -6.16
C VAL A 50 -2.31 -14.85 -6.55
N LEU A 51 -3.20 -15.60 -5.90
CA LEU A 51 -4.64 -15.41 -6.05
C LEU A 51 -5.15 -14.45 -4.97
N VAL A 52 -5.73 -13.32 -5.38
CA VAL A 52 -6.37 -12.35 -4.48
C VAL A 52 -7.88 -12.53 -4.56
N VAL A 53 -8.52 -12.94 -3.46
CA VAL A 53 -9.98 -13.03 -3.39
C VAL A 53 -10.56 -11.63 -3.16
N VAL A 54 -11.28 -11.11 -4.15
CA VAL A 54 -11.85 -9.76 -4.16
C VAL A 54 -13.32 -9.79 -3.80
N SER A 55 -13.69 -9.21 -2.66
CA SER A 55 -15.08 -9.16 -2.21
C SER A 55 -15.91 -8.04 -2.83
N GLY A 56 -15.31 -7.20 -3.68
CA GLY A 56 -15.87 -5.90 -4.09
C GLY A 56 -15.66 -4.77 -3.06
N GLY A 57 -15.16 -5.09 -1.87
CA GLY A 57 -14.81 -4.13 -0.83
C GLY A 57 -13.43 -3.48 -1.06
N LYS A 58 -13.24 -2.30 -0.46
CA LYS A 58 -11.99 -1.53 -0.55
C LYS A 58 -10.76 -2.32 -0.11
N ASP A 59 -10.89 -3.19 0.89
CA ASP A 59 -9.74 -3.84 1.52
C ASP A 59 -9.07 -4.85 0.58
N SER A 60 -9.88 -5.71 -0.06
CA SER A 60 -9.41 -6.67 -1.05
C SER A 60 -9.03 -5.99 -2.38
N ALA A 61 -9.76 -4.95 -2.78
CA ALA A 61 -9.43 -4.16 -3.97
C ALA A 61 -8.07 -3.43 -3.85
N VAL A 62 -7.81 -2.78 -2.71
CA VAL A 62 -6.52 -2.12 -2.44
C VAL A 62 -5.40 -3.15 -2.35
N THR A 63 -5.66 -4.32 -1.78
CA THR A 63 -4.68 -5.42 -1.74
C THR A 63 -4.26 -5.84 -3.15
N ALA A 64 -5.22 -6.14 -4.04
CA ALA A 64 -4.94 -6.47 -5.43
C ALA A 64 -4.19 -5.33 -6.15
N HIS A 65 -4.65 -4.09 -5.99
CA HIS A 65 -4.03 -2.92 -6.63
C HIS A 65 -2.55 -2.76 -6.24
N VAL A 66 -2.24 -2.82 -4.94
CA VAL A 66 -0.88 -2.60 -4.44
C VAL A 66 0.06 -3.75 -4.82
N LEU A 67 -0.41 -5.01 -4.74
CA LEU A 67 0.39 -6.15 -5.18
C LEU A 67 0.71 -6.07 -6.68
N LYS A 68 -0.28 -5.69 -7.51
CA LYS A 68 -0.05 -5.48 -8.94
C LYS A 68 0.96 -4.36 -9.19
N LYS A 69 0.87 -3.25 -8.44
CA LYS A 69 1.81 -2.12 -8.55
C LYS A 69 3.25 -2.51 -8.20
N PHE A 70 3.45 -3.47 -7.29
CA PHE A 70 4.78 -4.01 -6.97
C PHE A 70 5.32 -5.02 -8.00
N GLY A 71 4.52 -5.39 -9.00
CA GLY A 71 4.93 -6.33 -10.04
C GLY A 71 4.67 -7.80 -9.69
N TYR A 72 3.93 -8.11 -8.62
CA TYR A 72 3.53 -9.49 -8.35
C TYR A 72 2.62 -10.02 -9.46
N ASN A 73 2.78 -11.31 -9.79
CA ASN A 73 1.90 -12.01 -10.70
C ASN A 73 0.61 -12.40 -9.99
N ILE A 74 -0.39 -11.51 -10.06
CA ILE A 74 -1.68 -11.73 -9.39
C ILE A 74 -2.80 -12.07 -10.35
N GLU A 75 -3.70 -12.95 -9.91
CA GLU A 75 -5.04 -13.16 -10.45
C GLU A 75 -6.07 -12.81 -9.36
N CYS A 76 -7.29 -12.47 -9.77
CA CYS A 76 -8.37 -12.12 -8.85
C CYS A 76 -9.56 -13.07 -9.01
N LEU A 77 -10.17 -13.47 -7.89
CA LEU A 77 -11.42 -14.23 -7.85
C LEU A 77 -12.45 -13.45 -7.04
N HIS A 78 -13.66 -13.24 -7.58
CA HIS A 78 -14.77 -12.60 -6.89
C HIS A 78 -15.72 -13.63 -6.27
#